data_AF-A0A3D4Q994-F1
#
_entry.id   AF-A0A3D4Q994-F1
#
_cell.length_a   1.000
_cell.length_b   1.000
_cell.length_c   1.000
_cell.angle_alpha   90.00
_cell.angle_beta   90.00
_cell.angle_gamma   90.00
#
_symmetry.space_group_name_H-M   'P 1'
#
loop_
_entity.id
_entity.type
_entity.pdbx_description
1 polymer ?
#
loop_
_entity_poly.entity_id
_entity_poly.type
_entity_poly.pdbx_seq_one_letter_code
_entity_poly.pdbx_strand_id
1 'polypeptide(L)'
;PIEFDRFKAESGDNAFTLTPQQWIKATDAIGIVSKSGRYGGTYAHTDIAFEFASWISPEFKLYIIKDYQRLRKDEADRLAIGWDVKRELSKINYRIHTDAVKEFLITPTLSPQEMAYTYASEADILNMALFGKTAAQWRNEKGIKGKTPNIRDFASAEELVVLINLEDTNADLIRPEVPKIERLKILREKAYRQLELLRKNQDTIAALKKNLIEDTETNG
;
A
#
# COMPACT_ATOMS: atom_id res chain seq x y z
N PRO A 1 24.21 13.06 -43.30
CA PRO A 1 22.95 13.06 -44.07
C PRO A 1 22.88 12.01 -45.18
N ILE A 2 23.95 11.78 -45.94
CA ILE A 2 23.95 10.89 -47.12
C ILE A 2 23.96 9.37 -46.77
N GLU A 3 24.59 8.98 -45.65
CA GLU A 3 24.64 7.56 -45.24
C GLU A 3 23.30 7.05 -44.69
N PHE A 4 22.59 7.84 -43.88
CA PHE A 4 21.30 7.42 -43.30
C PHE A 4 20.21 7.21 -44.35
N ASP A 5 20.13 8.09 -45.36
CA ASP A 5 19.18 7.96 -46.46
C ASP A 5 19.46 6.72 -47.31
N ARG A 6 20.75 6.35 -47.47
CA ARG A 6 21.17 5.12 -48.14
C ARG A 6 20.81 3.88 -47.34
N PHE A 7 21.00 3.89 -46.01
CA PHE A 7 20.55 2.80 -45.14
C PHE A 7 19.04 2.59 -45.20
N LYS A 8 18.27 3.69 -45.18
CA LYS A 8 16.81 3.64 -45.30
C LYS A 8 16.37 3.07 -46.65
N ALA A 9 17.04 3.47 -47.73
CA ALA A 9 16.75 2.99 -49.09
C ALA A 9 17.12 1.51 -49.32
N GLU A 10 18.26 1.06 -48.78
CA GLU A 10 18.79 -0.30 -49.01
C GLU A 10 18.24 -1.32 -47.99
N SER A 11 17.68 -0.90 -46.85
CA SER A 11 17.16 -1.81 -45.80
C SER A 11 16.04 -2.79 -46.24
N GLY A 12 15.44 -2.57 -47.42
CA GLY A 12 14.45 -3.45 -48.04
C GLY A 12 14.98 -4.36 -49.13
N ASP A 13 16.26 -4.24 -49.52
CA ASP A 13 16.88 -5.09 -50.54
C ASP A 13 17.41 -6.38 -49.92
N ASN A 14 17.15 -7.52 -50.58
CA ASN A 14 17.57 -8.85 -50.10
C ASN A 14 19.10 -9.03 -49.93
N ALA A 15 19.91 -8.10 -50.46
CA ALA A 15 21.37 -8.11 -50.36
C ALA A 15 21.91 -7.20 -49.25
N PHE A 16 21.05 -6.49 -48.52
CA PHE A 16 21.49 -5.55 -47.50
C PHE A 16 21.94 -6.29 -46.22
N THR A 17 23.25 -6.34 -46.02
CA THR A 17 23.85 -6.88 -44.80
C THR A 17 24.56 -5.76 -44.04
N LEU A 18 24.06 -5.42 -42.86
CA LEU A 18 24.67 -4.44 -41.98
C LEU A 18 25.21 -5.09 -40.71
N THR A 19 26.50 -4.97 -40.47
CA THR A 19 27.09 -5.50 -39.24
C THR A 19 26.74 -4.61 -38.04
N PRO A 20 26.63 -5.16 -36.82
CA PRO A 20 26.37 -4.36 -35.62
C PRO A 20 27.38 -3.22 -35.41
N GLN A 21 28.66 -3.40 -35.78
CA GLN A 21 29.67 -2.34 -35.70
C GLN A 21 29.39 -1.18 -36.67
N GLN A 22 28.97 -1.50 -37.89
CA GLN A 22 28.59 -0.49 -38.88
C GLN A 22 27.33 0.26 -38.46
N TRP A 23 26.32 -0.44 -37.93
CA TRP A 23 25.11 0.17 -37.39
C TRP A 23 25.42 1.15 -36.26
N ILE A 24 26.23 0.75 -35.27
CA ILE A 24 26.62 1.62 -34.15
C ILE A 24 27.32 2.88 -34.67
N LYS A 25 28.29 2.72 -35.56
CA LYS A 25 29.07 3.85 -36.11
C LYS A 25 28.24 4.80 -36.97
N ALA A 26 27.26 4.28 -37.71
CA ALA A 26 26.45 5.08 -38.62
C ALA A 26 25.29 5.82 -37.93
N THR A 27 24.77 5.28 -36.83
CA THR A 27 23.55 5.77 -36.17
C THR A 27 23.80 6.36 -34.79
N ASP A 28 25.04 6.29 -34.28
CA ASP A 28 25.38 6.57 -32.89
C ASP A 28 24.48 5.77 -31.91
N ALA A 29 24.18 4.51 -32.25
CA ALA A 29 23.30 3.66 -31.47
C ALA A 29 23.78 3.52 -30.01
N ILE A 30 22.92 3.89 -29.07
CA ILE A 30 23.17 3.76 -27.63
C ILE A 30 22.66 2.40 -27.15
N GLY A 31 23.42 1.76 -26.27
CA GLY A 31 23.01 0.51 -25.64
C GLY A 31 23.34 -0.76 -26.44
N ILE A 32 24.09 -0.68 -27.54
CA ILE A 32 24.67 -1.82 -28.25
C ILE A 32 26.18 -1.64 -28.34
N VAL A 33 26.95 -2.66 -28.01
CA VAL A 33 28.41 -2.66 -28.03
C VAL A 33 28.89 -3.88 -28.82
N SER A 34 29.69 -3.66 -29.86
CA SER A 34 30.22 -4.76 -30.67
C SER A 34 31.75 -4.73 -30.70
N LYS A 35 32.39 -5.73 -30.09
CA LYS A 35 33.85 -5.86 -30.00
C LYS A 35 34.35 -6.99 -30.89
N SER A 36 35.46 -6.76 -31.59
CA SER A 36 36.15 -7.79 -32.39
C SER A 36 37.23 -8.50 -31.56
N GLY A 37 37.58 -9.74 -31.92
CA GLY A 37 38.68 -10.50 -31.30
C GLY A 37 38.24 -11.80 -30.61
N ARG A 38 39.19 -12.52 -30.00
CA ARG A 38 38.97 -13.84 -29.38
C ARG A 38 37.95 -13.85 -28.23
N TYR A 39 37.75 -12.69 -27.60
CA TYR A 39 36.72 -12.44 -26.58
C TYR A 39 35.73 -11.34 -27.02
N GLY A 40 35.59 -11.19 -28.34
CA GLY A 40 34.65 -10.28 -28.97
C GLY A 40 33.22 -10.82 -28.95
N GLY A 41 32.28 -9.95 -29.31
CA GLY A 41 30.86 -10.24 -29.32
C GLY A 41 30.03 -8.96 -29.46
N THR A 42 28.76 -9.12 -29.79
CA THR A 42 27.77 -8.05 -29.74
C THR A 42 26.96 -8.18 -28.46
N TYR A 43 26.98 -7.14 -27.64
CA TYR A 43 26.28 -7.04 -26.37
C TYR A 43 25.26 -5.91 -26.47
N ALA A 44 24.14 -6.04 -25.78
CA ALA A 44 23.12 -4.99 -25.75
C ALA A 44 22.62 -4.78 -24.31
N HIS A 45 22.07 -3.60 -24.05
CA HIS A 45 21.28 -3.34 -22.85
C HIS A 45 20.17 -4.38 -22.71
N THR A 46 19.83 -4.75 -21.48
CA THR A 46 18.87 -5.83 -21.18
C THR A 46 17.58 -5.68 -21.98
N ASP A 47 16.97 -4.49 -21.99
CA ASP A 47 15.71 -4.25 -22.71
C ASP A 47 15.84 -4.49 -24.22
N ILE A 48 16.94 -4.03 -24.83
CA ILE A 48 17.20 -4.21 -26.26
C ILE A 48 17.41 -5.70 -26.54
N ALA A 49 18.17 -6.40 -25.70
CA ALA A 49 18.39 -7.84 -25.83
C ALA A 49 17.09 -8.63 -25.66
N PHE A 50 16.21 -8.23 -24.73
CA PHE A 50 14.90 -8.86 -24.51
C PHE A 50 13.97 -8.68 -25.71
N GLU A 51 13.97 -7.52 -26.36
CA GLU A 51 13.21 -7.29 -27.58
C GLU A 51 13.72 -8.15 -28.75
N PHE A 52 15.03 -8.22 -28.97
CA PHE A 52 15.61 -9.11 -29.99
C PHE A 52 15.30 -10.59 -29.70
N ALA A 53 15.46 -11.04 -28.45
CA ALA A 53 15.14 -12.40 -28.06
C ALA A 53 13.65 -12.72 -28.25
N SER A 54 12.76 -11.77 -27.95
CA SER A 54 11.30 -11.90 -28.15
C SER A 54 10.90 -11.92 -29.62
N TRP A 55 11.64 -11.21 -30.48
CA TRP A 55 11.44 -11.25 -31.92
C TRP A 55 11.88 -12.59 -32.52
N ILE A 56 13.00 -13.14 -32.06
CA ILE A 56 13.55 -14.41 -32.54
C ILE A 56 12.74 -15.61 -32.02
N SER A 57 12.30 -15.58 -30.76
CA SER A 57 11.61 -16.69 -30.10
C SER A 57 10.21 -16.30 -29.63
N PRO A 58 9.15 -16.81 -30.30
CA PRO A 58 7.78 -16.67 -29.82
C PRO A 58 7.55 -17.27 -28.42
N GLU A 59 8.29 -18.32 -28.07
CA GLU A 59 8.22 -18.98 -26.76
C GLU A 59 8.75 -18.07 -25.66
N PHE A 60 9.90 -17.42 -25.89
CA PHE A 60 10.46 -16.45 -24.97
C PHE A 60 9.53 -15.24 -24.78
N LYS A 61 8.94 -14.75 -25.88
CA LYS A 61 7.94 -13.69 -25.82
C LYS A 61 6.71 -14.08 -24.98
N LEU A 62 6.20 -15.30 -25.17
CA LEU A 62 5.07 -15.81 -24.39
C LEU A 62 5.43 -15.94 -22.90
N TYR A 63 6.66 -16.36 -22.59
CA TYR A 63 7.16 -16.46 -21.22
C TYR A 63 7.10 -15.09 -20.52
N ILE A 64 7.66 -14.03 -21.13
CA ILE A 64 7.63 -12.67 -20.56
C ILE A 64 6.20 -12.19 -20.32
N ILE A 65 5.31 -12.41 -21.29
CA ILE A 65 3.90 -11.99 -21.18
C ILE A 65 3.22 -12.68 -19.99
N LYS A 66 3.40 -14.00 -19.86
CA LYS A 66 2.81 -14.77 -18.77
C LYS A 66 3.38 -14.37 -17.41
N ASP A 67 4.69 -14.15 -17.34
CA ASP A 67 5.36 -13.74 -16.11
C ASP A 67 4.89 -12.36 -15.65
N TYR A 68 4.75 -11.41 -16.58
CA TYR A 68 4.15 -10.10 -16.30
C TYR A 68 2.70 -10.22 -15.79
N GLN A 69 1.87 -11.06 -16.44
CA GLN A 69 0.49 -11.30 -16.02
C GLN A 69 0.41 -11.92 -14.62
N ARG A 70 1.31 -12.85 -14.29
CA ARG A 70 1.42 -13.45 -12.97
C ARG A 70 1.77 -12.39 -11.91
N LEU A 71 2.85 -11.64 -12.12
CA LEU A 71 3.28 -10.56 -11.20
C LEU A 71 2.16 -9.53 -10.95
N ARG A 72 1.40 -9.18 -12.00
CA ARG A 72 0.26 -8.27 -11.88
C ARG A 72 -0.87 -8.84 -11.05
N LYS A 73 -1.13 -10.14 -11.15
CA LYS A 73 -2.16 -10.83 -10.37
C LYS A 73 -1.75 -10.95 -8.91
N ASP A 74 -0.53 -11.41 -8.65
CA ASP A 74 -0.02 -11.61 -7.30
C ASP A 74 -0.01 -10.29 -6.51
N GLU A 75 0.41 -9.19 -7.14
CA GLU A 75 0.36 -7.85 -6.51
C GLU A 75 -1.08 -7.38 -6.24
N ALA A 76 -2.03 -7.65 -7.14
CA ALA A 76 -3.44 -7.30 -6.94
C ALA A 76 -4.07 -8.11 -5.78
N ASP A 77 -3.81 -9.41 -5.73
CA ASP A 77 -4.30 -10.30 -4.67
C ASP A 77 -3.71 -9.89 -3.31
N ARG A 78 -2.42 -9.56 -3.27
CA ARG A 78 -1.74 -9.06 -2.08
C ARG A 78 -2.32 -7.74 -1.56
N LEU A 79 -2.62 -6.79 -2.45
CA LEU A 79 -3.26 -5.51 -2.08
C LEU A 79 -4.68 -5.74 -1.53
N ALA A 80 -5.42 -6.70 -2.07
CA ALA A 80 -6.75 -7.06 -1.59
C ALA A 80 -6.71 -7.69 -0.19
N ILE A 81 -5.78 -8.62 0.07
CA ILE A 81 -5.61 -9.26 1.39
C ILE A 81 -5.34 -8.21 2.48
N GLY A 82 -4.45 -7.25 2.21
CA GLY A 82 -4.15 -6.19 3.16
C GLY A 82 -5.35 -5.28 3.48
N TRP A 83 -6.30 -5.15 2.54
CA TRP A 83 -7.53 -4.37 2.73
C TRP A 83 -8.59 -5.16 3.53
N ASP A 84 -8.77 -6.44 3.23
CA ASP A 84 -9.73 -7.29 3.95
C ASP A 84 -9.32 -7.54 5.41
N VAL A 85 -8.02 -7.76 5.67
CA VAL A 85 -7.50 -7.92 7.04
C VAL A 85 -7.75 -6.67 7.88
N LYS A 86 -7.52 -5.46 7.32
CA LYS A 86 -7.81 -4.20 8.01
C LYS A 86 -9.29 -4.06 8.34
N ARG A 87 -10.17 -4.50 7.43
CA ARG A 87 -11.63 -4.41 7.61
C ARG A 87 -12.12 -5.38 8.68
N GLU A 88 -11.65 -6.63 8.67
CA GLU A 88 -12.04 -7.62 9.68
C GLU A 88 -11.48 -7.28 11.06
N LEU A 89 -10.23 -6.81 11.16
CA LEU A 89 -9.68 -6.30 12.42
C LEU A 89 -10.50 -5.13 12.97
N SER A 90 -10.90 -4.17 12.12
CA SER A 90 -11.74 -3.04 12.53
C SER A 90 -13.11 -3.48 13.05
N LYS A 91 -13.72 -4.51 12.45
CA LYS A 91 -15.01 -5.06 12.89
C LYS A 91 -14.91 -5.78 14.24
N ILE A 92 -13.89 -6.63 14.41
CA ILE A 92 -13.64 -7.35 15.66
C ILE A 92 -13.44 -6.33 16.79
N ASN A 93 -12.66 -5.28 16.53
CA ASN A 93 -12.40 -4.26 17.54
C ASN A 93 -13.64 -3.47 17.89
N TYR A 94 -14.40 -2.99 16.89
CA TYR A 94 -15.67 -2.30 17.13
C TYR A 94 -16.63 -3.10 18.04
N ARG A 95 -16.64 -4.43 17.89
CA ARG A 95 -17.45 -5.33 18.72
C ARG A 95 -16.97 -5.38 20.17
N ILE A 96 -15.66 -5.47 20.41
CA ILE A 96 -15.05 -5.43 21.76
C ILE A 96 -15.41 -4.12 22.48
N HIS A 97 -15.31 -2.96 21.82
CA HIS A 97 -15.72 -1.67 22.43
C HIS A 97 -17.20 -1.60 22.71
N THR A 98 -18.00 -2.04 21.75
CA THR A 98 -19.45 -2.01 21.90
C THR A 98 -19.87 -2.85 23.10
N ASP A 99 -19.25 -4.02 23.30
CA ASP A 99 -19.55 -4.92 24.39
C ASP A 99 -19.09 -4.34 25.75
N ALA A 100 -17.89 -3.74 25.84
CA ALA A 100 -17.43 -3.07 27.07
C ALA A 100 -18.31 -1.85 27.46
N VAL A 101 -18.78 -1.07 26.47
CA VAL A 101 -19.72 0.04 26.71
C VAL A 101 -21.08 -0.49 27.17
N LYS A 102 -21.58 -1.61 26.59
CA LYS A 102 -22.84 -2.24 27.03
C LYS A 102 -22.77 -2.71 28.47
N GLU A 103 -21.69 -3.38 28.84
CA GLU A 103 -21.57 -4.05 30.13
C GLU A 103 -21.44 -3.05 31.29
N PHE A 104 -20.77 -1.91 31.08
CA PHE A 104 -20.41 -1.01 32.18
C PHE A 104 -21.00 0.41 32.09
N LEU A 105 -21.39 0.90 30.91
CA LEU A 105 -21.95 2.25 30.74
C LEU A 105 -23.46 2.25 30.48
N ILE A 106 -24.03 1.12 30.06
CA ILE A 106 -25.46 0.99 29.80
C ILE A 106 -26.09 0.22 30.95
N THR A 107 -26.58 0.94 31.95
CA THR A 107 -27.55 0.37 32.90
C THR A 107 -28.82 -0.07 32.16
N PRO A 108 -29.63 -1.02 32.69
CA PRO A 108 -30.78 -1.59 31.97
C PRO A 108 -31.93 -0.60 31.65
N THR A 109 -31.73 0.69 31.87
CA THR A 109 -32.76 1.73 31.87
C THR A 109 -32.62 2.78 30.76
N LEU A 110 -31.61 2.69 29.88
CA LEU A 110 -31.42 3.66 28.79
C LEU A 110 -32.27 3.34 27.55
N SER A 111 -32.87 4.38 26.96
CA SER A 111 -33.58 4.27 25.69
C SER A 111 -32.63 4.01 24.50
N PRO A 112 -33.10 3.46 23.37
CA PRO A 112 -32.27 3.23 22.18
C PRO A 112 -31.57 4.48 21.63
N GLN A 113 -32.19 5.66 21.80
CA GLN A 113 -31.58 6.93 21.42
C GLN A 113 -30.43 7.30 22.36
N GLU A 114 -30.62 7.16 23.67
CA GLU A 114 -29.57 7.41 24.68
C GLU A 114 -28.40 6.45 24.55
N MET A 115 -28.65 5.18 24.23
CA MET A 115 -27.59 4.22 23.90
C MET A 115 -26.77 4.71 22.68
N ALA A 116 -27.44 5.12 21.59
CA ALA A 116 -26.77 5.63 20.39
C ALA A 116 -25.94 6.91 20.65
N TYR A 117 -26.44 7.82 21.50
CA TYR A 117 -25.70 9.01 21.94
C TYR A 117 -24.46 8.64 22.78
N THR A 118 -24.59 7.68 23.70
CA THR A 118 -23.47 7.20 24.51
C THR A 118 -22.39 6.56 23.64
N TYR A 119 -22.75 5.73 22.65
CA TYR A 119 -21.78 5.17 21.71
C TYR A 119 -21.11 6.23 20.83
N ALA A 120 -21.86 7.19 20.32
CA ALA A 120 -21.30 8.28 19.52
C ALA A 120 -20.33 9.12 20.37
N SER A 121 -20.66 9.39 21.64
CA SER A 121 -19.80 10.07 22.58
C SER A 121 -18.51 9.30 22.87
N GLU A 122 -18.56 7.98 23.02
CA GLU A 122 -17.37 7.16 23.30
C GLU A 122 -16.46 7.02 22.07
N ALA A 123 -17.05 6.85 20.88
CA ALA A 123 -16.30 6.85 19.62
C ALA A 123 -15.64 8.22 19.38
N ASP A 124 -16.30 9.32 19.74
CA ASP A 124 -15.72 10.65 19.63
C ASP A 124 -14.59 10.92 20.63
N ILE A 125 -14.55 10.29 21.82
CA ILE A 125 -13.37 10.38 22.71
C ILE A 125 -12.13 9.81 22.01
N LEU A 126 -12.27 8.66 21.35
CA LEU A 126 -11.19 8.03 20.60
C LEU A 126 -10.75 8.87 19.40
N ASN A 127 -11.72 9.41 18.65
CA ASN A 127 -11.43 10.30 17.52
C ASN A 127 -10.73 11.59 17.99
N MET A 128 -11.17 12.16 19.12
CA MET A 128 -10.54 13.32 19.74
C MET A 128 -9.13 13.01 20.26
N ALA A 129 -8.89 11.81 20.79
CA ALA A 129 -7.58 11.38 21.27
C ALA A 129 -6.57 11.28 20.13
N LEU A 130 -6.98 10.70 18.99
CA LEU A 130 -6.09 10.41 17.87
C LEU A 130 -6.04 11.54 16.82
N PHE A 131 -7.20 12.03 16.37
CA PHE A 131 -7.32 13.01 15.27
C PHE A 131 -7.57 14.45 15.74
N GLY A 132 -7.80 14.65 17.04
CA GLY A 132 -8.06 15.97 17.61
C GLY A 132 -9.42 16.57 17.26
N LYS A 133 -10.32 15.81 16.63
CA LYS A 133 -11.64 16.27 16.19
C LYS A 133 -12.69 15.18 16.31
N THR A 134 -13.96 15.56 16.45
CA THR A 134 -15.10 14.64 16.44
C THR A 134 -15.46 14.23 15.00
N ALA A 135 -16.23 13.15 14.86
CA ALA A 135 -16.73 12.72 13.56
C ALA A 135 -17.61 13.79 12.88
N ALA A 136 -18.30 14.64 13.65
CA ALA A 136 -19.07 15.76 13.12
C ALA A 136 -18.18 16.90 12.62
N GLN A 137 -17.17 17.30 13.41
CA GLN A 137 -16.21 18.34 13.01
C GLN A 137 -15.46 17.96 11.73
N TRP A 138 -14.97 16.72 11.65
CA TRP A 138 -14.30 16.23 10.45
C TRP A 138 -15.21 16.21 9.21
N ARG A 139 -16.48 15.79 9.34
CA ARG A 139 -17.44 15.82 8.21
C ARG A 139 -17.70 17.24 7.72
N ASN A 140 -17.83 18.20 8.64
CA ASN A 140 -18.04 19.61 8.30
C ASN A 140 -16.83 20.18 7.54
N GLU A 141 -15.60 19.89 8.00
CA GLU A 141 -14.38 20.30 7.30
C GLU A 141 -14.26 19.71 5.89
N LYS A 142 -14.73 18.47 5.69
CA LYS A 142 -14.70 17.77 4.40
C LYS A 142 -15.91 18.03 3.51
N GLY A 143 -16.91 18.79 3.97
CA GLY A 143 -18.14 19.06 3.23
C GLY A 143 -19.03 17.84 2.99
N ILE A 144 -18.91 16.80 3.83
CA ILE A 144 -19.64 15.53 3.65
C ILE A 144 -21.06 15.64 4.21
N LYS A 145 -22.06 15.39 3.37
CA LYS A 145 -23.46 15.28 3.77
C LYS A 145 -23.80 13.82 4.08
N GLY A 146 -24.23 13.53 5.32
CA GLY A 146 -24.61 12.19 5.76
C GLY A 146 -23.67 11.57 6.78
N LYS A 147 -23.77 10.24 6.99
CA LYS A 147 -22.97 9.47 7.95
C LYS A 147 -21.77 8.76 7.32
N THR A 148 -21.69 8.74 5.99
CA THR A 148 -20.63 8.10 5.22
C THR A 148 -20.06 9.10 4.21
N PRO A 149 -18.74 9.09 3.97
CA PRO A 149 -17.74 8.20 4.57
C PRO A 149 -17.37 8.59 6.02
N ASN A 150 -16.75 7.67 6.77
CA ASN A 150 -16.34 7.83 8.16
C ASN A 150 -14.90 8.37 8.26
N ILE A 151 -14.57 9.13 9.32
CA ILE A 151 -13.20 9.62 9.55
C ILE A 151 -12.15 8.50 9.55
N ARG A 152 -12.53 7.33 10.06
CA ARG A 152 -11.65 6.14 10.13
C ARG A 152 -11.34 5.55 8.75
N ASP A 153 -12.20 5.76 7.75
CA ASP A 153 -11.97 5.29 6.38
C ASP A 153 -10.79 6.02 5.71
N PHE A 154 -10.39 7.17 6.27
CA PHE A 154 -9.27 7.99 5.79
C PHE A 154 -8.03 7.89 6.68
N ALA A 155 -8.03 7.02 7.68
CA ALA A 155 -6.89 6.81 8.56
C ALA A 155 -5.82 5.96 7.87
N SER A 156 -4.55 6.29 8.12
CA SER A 156 -3.41 5.45 7.74
C SER A 156 -3.43 4.11 8.49
N ALA A 157 -2.68 3.12 8.00
CA ALA A 157 -2.60 1.82 8.66
C ALA A 157 -2.06 1.94 10.09
N GLU A 158 -1.10 2.84 10.28
CA GLU A 158 -0.46 3.16 11.55
C GLU A 158 -1.48 3.79 12.51
N GLU A 159 -2.27 4.76 12.03
CA GLU A 159 -3.35 5.36 12.81
C GLU A 159 -4.44 4.35 13.19
N LEU A 160 -4.78 3.40 12.31
CA LEU A 160 -5.73 2.33 12.63
C LEU A 160 -5.20 1.40 13.73
N VAL A 161 -3.91 1.05 13.71
CA VAL A 161 -3.28 0.25 14.78
C VAL A 161 -3.30 1.00 16.11
N VAL A 162 -2.96 2.29 16.10
CA VAL A 162 -3.04 3.12 17.31
C VAL A 162 -4.49 3.19 17.80
N LEU A 163 -5.44 3.44 16.89
CA LEU A 163 -6.85 3.48 17.23
C LEU A 163 -7.29 2.19 17.92
N ILE A 164 -6.87 1.03 17.41
CA ILE A 164 -7.19 -0.28 17.99
C ILE A 164 -6.71 -0.39 19.45
N ASN A 165 -5.47 0.04 19.71
CA ASN A 165 -4.91 0.02 21.06
C ASN A 165 -5.59 1.01 22.01
N LEU A 166 -5.96 2.19 21.52
CA LEU A 166 -6.70 3.18 22.30
C LEU A 166 -8.08 2.67 22.69
N GLU A 167 -8.69 1.97 21.75
CA GLU A 167 -9.95 1.30 21.90
C GLU A 167 -9.90 0.30 23.07
N ASP A 168 -8.95 -0.65 23.06
CA ASP A 168 -8.71 -1.62 24.14
C ASP A 168 -8.46 -0.93 25.48
N THR A 169 -7.59 0.08 25.47
CA THR A 169 -7.28 0.89 26.67
C THR A 169 -8.52 1.59 27.23
N ASN A 170 -9.38 2.12 26.36
CA ASN A 170 -10.59 2.81 26.80
C ASN A 170 -11.57 1.84 27.47
N ALA A 171 -11.67 0.60 26.98
CA ALA A 171 -12.47 -0.44 27.64
C ALA A 171 -11.97 -0.72 29.07
N ASP A 172 -10.65 -0.81 29.26
CA ASP A 172 -10.05 -1.00 30.58
C ASP A 172 -10.20 0.21 31.51
N LEU A 173 -10.31 1.42 30.96
CA LEU A 173 -10.56 2.65 31.73
C LEU A 173 -12.06 2.86 32.06
N ILE A 174 -12.95 2.28 31.27
CA ILE A 174 -14.40 2.30 31.51
C ILE A 174 -14.75 1.44 32.72
N ARG A 175 -14.12 0.25 32.88
CA ARG A 175 -14.37 -0.67 34.00
C ARG A 175 -14.25 -0.03 35.40
N PRO A 176 -13.19 0.75 35.71
CA PRO A 176 -13.07 1.50 36.96
C PRO A 176 -13.78 2.86 36.94
N GLU A 177 -14.68 3.11 35.98
CA GLU A 177 -15.48 4.34 35.87
C GLU A 177 -14.66 5.65 35.76
N VAL A 178 -13.48 5.60 35.12
CA VAL A 178 -12.64 6.80 34.99
C VAL A 178 -13.40 7.89 34.21
N PRO A 179 -13.42 9.15 34.69
CA PRO A 179 -14.13 10.24 34.03
C PRO A 179 -13.68 10.45 32.58
N LYS A 180 -14.62 10.76 31.68
CA LYS A 180 -14.39 10.92 30.23
C LYS A 180 -13.21 11.84 29.88
N ILE A 181 -13.07 12.96 30.58
CA ILE A 181 -11.99 13.93 30.35
C ILE A 181 -10.63 13.35 30.76
N GLU A 182 -10.56 12.57 31.84
CA GLU A 182 -9.32 11.91 32.27
C GLU A 182 -8.95 10.79 31.30
N ARG A 183 -9.93 9.99 30.87
CA ARG A 183 -9.74 8.99 29.80
C ARG A 183 -9.18 9.63 28.54
N LEU A 184 -9.76 10.73 28.07
CA LEU A 184 -9.26 11.45 26.89
C LEU A 184 -7.78 11.88 27.05
N LYS A 185 -7.37 12.37 28.22
CA LYS A 185 -5.97 12.76 28.47
C LYS A 185 -5.03 11.56 28.38
N ILE A 186 -5.37 10.45 29.03
CA ILE A 186 -4.58 9.21 29.02
C ILE A 186 -4.49 8.64 27.60
N LEU A 187 -5.63 8.55 26.91
CA LEU A 187 -5.71 8.03 25.54
C LEU A 187 -4.93 8.91 24.57
N ARG A 188 -5.02 10.23 24.68
CA ARG A 188 -4.26 11.16 23.82
C ARG A 188 -2.76 11.03 24.03
N GLU A 189 -2.30 10.95 25.28
CA GLU A 189 -0.89 10.77 25.61
C GLU A 189 -0.35 9.45 25.03
N LYS A 190 -1.10 8.36 25.20
CA LYS A 190 -0.79 7.06 24.60
C LYS A 190 -0.76 7.11 23.07
N ALA A 191 -1.72 7.79 22.44
CA ALA A 191 -1.80 7.94 20.99
C ALA A 191 -0.55 8.63 20.42
N TYR A 192 -0.14 9.76 21.00
CA TYR A 192 1.05 10.49 20.58
C TYR A 192 2.31 9.63 20.71
N ARG A 193 2.48 8.95 21.85
CA ARG A 193 3.62 8.08 22.11
C ARG A 193 3.70 6.95 21.07
N GLN A 194 2.59 6.29 20.77
CA GLN A 194 2.56 5.21 19.80
C GLN A 194 2.81 5.70 18.37
N LEU A 195 2.20 6.82 17.96
CA LEU A 195 2.46 7.41 16.64
C LEU A 195 3.94 7.82 16.49
N GLU A 196 4.56 8.38 17.52
CA GLU A 196 5.97 8.75 17.50
C GLU A 196 6.87 7.52 17.37
N LEU A 197 6.58 6.43 18.11
CA LEU A 197 7.30 5.16 18.00
C LEU A 197 7.16 4.55 16.60
N LEU A 198 5.97 4.56 16.02
CA LEU A 198 5.74 4.05 14.66
C LEU A 198 6.48 4.89 13.63
N ARG A 199 6.51 6.22 13.78
CA ARG A 199 7.30 7.12 12.91
C ARG A 199 8.80 6.83 13.00
N LYS A 200 9.33 6.68 14.22
CA LYS A 200 10.76 6.38 14.45
C LYS A 200 11.20 5.03 13.88
N ASN A 201 10.28 4.07 13.76
CA ASN A 201 10.56 2.71 13.30
C ASN A 201 10.03 2.44 11.87
N GLN A 202 9.78 3.48 11.07
CA GLN A 202 9.25 3.30 9.71
C GLN A 202 10.13 2.41 8.82
N ASP A 203 11.44 2.54 8.91
CA ASP A 203 12.38 1.74 8.11
C ASP A 203 12.31 0.25 8.47
N THR A 204 12.25 -0.06 9.77
CA THR A 204 12.08 -1.43 10.27
C THR A 204 10.73 -2.01 9.85
N ILE A 205 9.66 -1.22 9.91
CA ILE A 205 8.33 -1.64 9.47
C ILE A 205 8.31 -1.90 7.95
N ALA A 206 9.01 -1.08 7.17
CA ALA A 206 9.16 -1.28 5.72
C ALA A 206 9.93 -2.57 5.41
N ALA A 207 11.01 -2.84 6.14
CA ALA A 207 11.77 -4.08 6.01
C ALA A 207 10.95 -5.33 6.39
N LEU A 208 10.18 -5.28 7.48
CA LEU A 208 9.29 -6.36 7.90
C LEU A 208 8.18 -6.61 6.88
N LYS A 209 7.56 -5.53 6.35
CA LYS A 209 6.59 -5.64 5.26
C LYS A 209 7.23 -6.34 4.07
N LYS A 210 8.46 -6.00 3.70
CA LYS A 210 9.19 -6.64 2.60
C LYS A 210 9.34 -8.16 2.79
N ASN A 211 9.83 -8.59 3.96
CA ASN A 211 10.09 -10.00 4.25
C ASN A 211 8.81 -10.85 4.30
N LEU A 212 7.71 -10.31 4.86
CA LEU A 212 6.43 -11.01 4.92
C LEU A 212 5.84 -11.34 3.53
N ILE A 213 6.24 -10.60 2.50
CA ILE A 213 5.80 -10.81 1.12
C ILE A 213 6.65 -11.91 0.47
N GLU A 214 7.96 -11.85 0.69
CA GLU A 214 8.91 -12.84 0.17
C GLU A 214 8.63 -14.24 0.76
N ASP A 215 8.21 -14.32 2.04
CA ASP A 215 7.83 -15.58 2.70
C ASP A 215 6.50 -16.17 2.17
N THR A 216 5.59 -15.32 1.67
CA THR A 216 4.35 -15.80 1.03
C THR A 216 4.58 -16.31 -0.40
N GLU A 217 5.62 -15.84 -1.07
CA GLU A 217 5.99 -16.27 -2.43
C GLU A 217 6.80 -17.58 -2.44
N THR A 218 7.54 -17.88 -1.37
CA THR A 218 8.35 -19.11 -1.24
C THR A 218 7.55 -20.32 -0.74
N ASN A 219 6.38 -20.12 -0.14
CA ASN A 219 5.54 -21.19 0.43
C ASN A 219 4.27 -21.49 -0.40
N GLY A 220 4.14 -20.92 -1.60
CA GLY A 220 2.99 -21.07 -2.51
C GLY A 220 3.28 -21.91 -3.75
#